data_AF-A0A147BX13-F1
#
_entry.id   AF-A0A147BX13-F1
#
_cell.length_a   1.000
_cell.length_b   1.000
_cell.length_c   1.000
_cell.angle_alpha   90.00
_cell.angle_beta   90.00
_cell.angle_gamma   90.00
#
_symmetry.space_group_name_H-M   'P 1'
#
loop_
_entity.id
_entity.type
_entity.pdbx_description
1 polymer ?
#
loop_
_entity_poly.entity_id
_entity_poly.type
_entity_poly.pdbx_seq_one_letter_code
_entity_poly.pdbx_strand_id
1 'polypeptide(L)' 'MIRMVISPFSIVLLAASGYLHAAQTPKQDADKCSPRLGEFITTVCSSSNATFSGFSVCTYTCEKKNK' A
#
# COMPACT_ATOMS: atom_id res chain seq x y z
N MET A 1 16.54 -42.32 -6.84
CA MET A 1 15.33 -41.49 -6.99
C MET A 1 15.16 -40.64 -5.73
N ILE A 2 15.66 -39.41 -5.76
CA ILE A 2 15.47 -38.44 -4.68
C ILE A 2 14.03 -37.95 -4.76
N ARG A 3 13.24 -38.26 -3.73
CA ARG A 3 11.87 -37.77 -3.62
C ARG A 3 11.93 -36.27 -3.38
N MET A 4 11.52 -35.51 -4.40
CA MET A 4 11.30 -34.08 -4.33
C MET A 4 10.10 -33.84 -3.41
N VAL A 5 10.36 -33.75 -2.11
CA VAL A 5 9.35 -33.35 -1.13
C VAL A 5 9.29 -31.83 -1.21
N ILE A 6 8.31 -31.33 -1.97
CA ILE A 6 7.99 -29.91 -2.01
C ILE A 6 7.63 -29.50 -0.58
N SER A 7 8.55 -28.74 0.02
CA SER A 7 8.42 -28.23 1.38
C SER A 7 7.17 -27.34 1.47
N PRO A 8 6.26 -27.54 2.44
CA PRO A 8 5.02 -26.75 2.57
C PRO A 8 5.27 -25.25 2.81
N PHE A 9 6.51 -24.85 3.08
CA PHE A 9 6.94 -23.46 3.16
C PHE A 9 6.78 -22.67 1.85
N SER A 10 6.66 -23.32 0.69
CA SER A 10 6.52 -22.62 -0.59
C SER A 10 5.15 -21.94 -0.79
N ILE A 11 4.09 -22.35 -0.07
CA ILE A 11 2.75 -21.78 -0.25
C ILE A 11 2.57 -20.47 0.54
N VAL A 12 3.25 -20.31 1.67
CA VAL A 12 3.10 -19.11 2.53
C VAL A 12 3.67 -17.85 1.85
N LEU A 13 4.69 -18.00 0.99
CA LEU A 13 5.32 -16.87 0.30
C LEU A 13 4.43 -16.23 -0.78
N LEU A 14 3.43 -16.94 -1.31
CA LEU A 14 2.54 -16.42 -2.36
C LEU A 14 1.50 -15.41 -1.83
N ALA A 15 1.11 -15.51 -0.55
CA ALA A 15 0.23 -14.53 0.08
C ALA A 15 0.94 -13.19 0.37
N ALA A 16 2.26 -13.23 0.58
CA ALA A 16 3.08 -12.05 0.80
C ALA A 16 3.58 -11.41 -0.50
N SER A 17 3.69 -12.16 -1.62
CA SER A 17 4.14 -11.59 -2.90
C SER A 17 3.17 -10.57 -3.51
N GLY A 18 1.91 -10.52 -3.04
CA GLY A 18 0.98 -9.44 -3.38
C GLY A 18 1.38 -8.06 -2.82
N TYR A 19 2.27 -8.02 -1.82
CA TYR A 19 2.80 -6.79 -1.23
C TYR A 19 4.02 -6.21 -1.97
N LEU A 20 4.58 -6.92 -2.96
CA LEU A 20 5.71 -6.44 -3.77
C LEU A 20 5.26 -5.58 -4.97
N HIS A 21 4.10 -4.92 -4.86
CA HIS A 21 3.67 -4.02 -5.92
C HIS A 21 4.43 -2.69 -5.79
N ALA A 22 5.50 -2.62 -6.59
CA ALA A 22 6.30 -1.47 -7.01
C ALA A 22 5.77 -0.11 -6.55
N ALA A 23 6.64 0.71 -5.94
CA ALA A 23 6.46 2.10 -5.52
C ALA A 23 5.39 2.88 -6.32
N GLN A 24 4.13 2.65 -5.98
CA GLN A 24 3.02 3.45 -6.44
C GLN A 24 2.91 4.62 -5.48
N THR A 25 2.52 5.77 -6.01
CA THR A 25 2.23 6.90 -5.12
C THR A 25 1.07 6.49 -4.20
N PRO A 26 1.03 6.95 -2.93
CA PRO A 26 -0.05 6.62 -1.99
C PRO A 26 -1.47 6.82 -2.57
N LYS A 27 -1.59 7.78 -3.50
CA LYS A 27 -2.79 8.02 -4.30
C LYS A 27 -3.22 6.82 -5.14
N GLN A 28 -2.32 6.25 -5.91
CA GLN A 28 -2.63 5.13 -6.79
C GLN A 28 -3.00 3.87 -5.99
N ASP A 29 -2.36 3.63 -4.85
CA ASP A 29 -2.72 2.50 -3.99
C ASP A 29 -4.09 2.67 -3.36
N ALA A 30 -4.45 3.89 -2.95
CA ALA A 30 -5.81 4.21 -2.54
C ALA A 30 -6.83 4.01 -3.66
N ASP A 31 -6.51 4.44 -4.88
CA ASP A 31 -7.40 4.32 -6.03
C ASP A 31 -7.67 2.86 -6.45
N LYS A 32 -6.77 1.92 -6.12
CA LYS A 32 -7.03 0.48 -6.28
C LYS A 32 -8.13 -0.04 -5.35
N CYS A 33 -8.26 0.52 -4.14
CA CYS A 33 -9.31 0.14 -3.20
C CYS A 33 -10.68 0.69 -3.61
N SER A 34 -10.72 1.93 -4.07
CA SER A 34 -11.95 2.54 -4.60
C SER A 34 -11.59 3.66 -5.58
N PRO A 35 -12.30 3.78 -6.71
CA PRO A 35 -12.11 4.91 -7.62
C PRO A 35 -12.18 6.25 -6.88
N ARG A 36 -11.21 7.13 -7.14
CA ARG A 36 -11.05 8.48 -6.57
C ARG A 36 -10.72 8.55 -5.07
N LEU A 37 -10.49 7.44 -4.39
CA LEU A 37 -10.14 7.46 -2.97
C LEU A 37 -8.82 8.22 -2.72
N GLY A 38 -7.84 8.07 -3.60
CA GLY A 38 -6.56 8.75 -3.47
C GLY A 38 -6.68 10.26 -3.65
N GLU A 39 -7.58 10.73 -4.53
CA GLU A 39 -7.90 12.15 -4.68
C GLU A 39 -8.58 12.70 -3.42
N PHE A 40 -9.58 11.99 -2.90
CA PHE A 40 -10.26 12.35 -1.66
C PHE A 40 -9.29 12.52 -0.49
N ILE A 41 -8.41 11.54 -0.25
CA ILE A 41 -7.41 11.60 0.83
C ILE A 41 -6.42 12.74 0.60
N THR A 42 -6.01 12.99 -0.65
CA THR A 42 -5.14 14.12 -0.99
C THR A 42 -5.78 15.44 -0.56
N THR A 43 -7.06 15.66 -0.90
CA THR A 43 -7.81 16.86 -0.50
C THR A 43 -7.89 16.99 1.03
N VAL A 44 -8.14 15.88 1.74
CA VAL A 44 -8.16 15.86 3.21
C VAL A 44 -6.80 16.27 3.78
N CYS A 45 -5.69 15.68 3.33
CA CYS A 45 -4.36 16.05 3.83
C CYS A 45 -4.02 17.53 3.52
N SER A 46 -4.30 17.99 2.30
CA SER A 46 -4.02 19.37 1.89
C SER A 46 -4.83 20.40 2.68
N SER A 47 -6.07 20.08 3.07
CA SER A 47 -6.88 20.95 3.94
C SER A 47 -6.23 21.23 5.31
N SER A 48 -5.35 20.33 5.76
CA SER A 48 -4.58 20.44 7.00
C SER A 48 -3.15 20.94 6.80
N ASN A 49 -2.81 21.45 5.60
CA ASN A 49 -1.44 21.81 5.20
C ASN A 49 -0.45 20.64 5.34
N ALA A 50 -0.90 19.41 5.05
CA ALA A 50 -0.11 18.20 5.07
C ALA A 50 -0.09 17.53 3.70
N THR A 51 0.89 16.66 3.48
CA THR A 51 1.09 15.89 2.24
C THR A 51 0.69 14.44 2.46
N PHE A 52 -0.05 13.86 1.52
CA PHE A 52 -0.38 12.43 1.54
C PHE A 52 0.88 11.60 1.29
N SER A 53 1.38 10.92 2.32
CA SER A 53 2.70 10.26 2.30
C SER A 53 2.64 8.74 2.37
N GLY A 54 1.52 8.15 2.80
CA GLY A 54 1.41 6.70 2.89
C GLY A 54 -0.03 6.21 2.95
N PHE A 55 -0.28 5.06 2.33
CA PHE A 55 -1.58 4.39 2.33
C PHE A 55 -1.40 2.94 2.76
N SER A 56 -2.33 2.45 3.57
CA SER A 56 -2.45 1.04 3.97
C SER A 56 -3.91 0.61 3.84
N VAL A 57 -4.18 -0.67 4.10
CA VAL A 57 -5.51 -1.28 3.90
C VAL A 57 -6.63 -0.51 4.63
N CYS A 58 -6.37 0.03 5.83
CA CYS A 58 -7.41 0.73 6.62
C CYS A 58 -6.95 2.08 7.17
N THR A 59 -5.75 2.54 6.81
CA THR A 59 -5.20 3.80 7.33
C THR A 59 -4.45 4.56 6.25
N TYR A 60 -4.35 5.87 6.42
CA TYR A 60 -3.53 6.74 5.58
C TYR A 60 -2.76 7.73 6.45
N THR A 61 -1.62 8.18 5.93
CA THR A 61 -0.72 9.11 6.61
C THR A 61 -0.69 10.44 5.86
N CYS A 62 -0.98 11.52 6.59
CA CYS A 62 -0.71 12.89 6.14
C CYS A 62 0.51 13.41 6.92
N GLU A 63 1.57 13.78 6.22
CA GLU A 63 2.78 14.32 6.82
C GLU A 63 2.84 15.84 6.67
N LYS A 64 3.02 16.56 7.78
CA LYS A 64 3.27 18.00 7.78
C LYS A 64 4.71 18.25 8.19
N LYS A 65 5.48 18.89 7.32
CA LYS A 65 6.82 19.37 7.68
C LYS A 65 6.65 20.68 8.46
N ASN A 66 6.91 20.63 9.77
CA ASN A 66 7.06 21.83 10.57
C ASN A 66 8.37 22.49 10.16
N LYS A 67 8.31 23.75 9.72
CA LYS A 67 9.46 24.56 9.32
C LYS A 67 9.87 25.45 10.49
#